data_AF-F9YUD6-F1
#
_entry.id   AF-F9YUD6-F1
#
_cell.length_a   1.000
_cell.length_b   1.000
_cell.length_c   1.000
_cell.angle_alpha   90.00
_cell.angle_beta   90.00
_cell.angle_gamma   90.00
#
_symmetry.space_group_name_H-M   'P 1'
#
loop_
_entity.id
_entity.type
_entity.pdbx_description
1 polymer ?
#
loop_
_entity_poly.entity_id
_entity_poly.type
_entity_poly.pdbx_seq_one_letter_code
_entity_poly.pdbx_strand_id
1 'polypeptide(L)'
;MKKLHILFVIVSLFFACEKLPIPDSNLASGNPHYQVAFLDSKSVDDIRVKDEEGSLKDTEIKVRIANPMDKDTYYRVSIDETLLAKFNQENGVDYQNLPKENFEMSYTDINKVTKVGSSFEVLIPKGKIVSAGKLSIKIKSMKNAQGAILPVFNVYALSVKMEPKDSKTIAQADKKNSLFVIRRSFVTPVAHWSPSDAFHAIYGKDTGKQEAGKEKLYDDIEINEWTLQYSFALTRLKDNWGLMYENPRHHTRSTLWNTVQSDGKFLLRYGAAATLNFNTAKGKNFKFEAAGTNPTAEKWYHVAMTYKTIDGRPFLKMYINGELMFDSPSPLIVKQFPLVCFGNGATEGYVRELRFWSKALTQGQVIAYQYSVKTDTDGLELYVPFNEIPYEEVEEDGKIVRVIKNASTNPNKKYPEKWYINHNGSKYRFPNVDFNTKVEF
;
A
#
# COMPACT_ATOMS: atom_id res chain seq x y z
N MET A 1 -14.79 9.58 -35.49
CA MET A 1 -14.85 8.14 -35.19
C MET A 1 -13.46 7.61 -34.85
N LYS A 2 -13.17 7.37 -33.57
CA LYS A 2 -12.30 6.29 -33.07
C LYS A 2 -12.40 6.32 -31.54
N LYS A 3 -12.72 5.15 -30.99
CA LYS A 3 -13.25 4.92 -29.65
C LYS A 3 -12.15 5.14 -28.60
N LEU A 4 -12.47 5.94 -27.57
CA LEU A 4 -11.68 6.09 -26.36
C LEU A 4 -11.96 4.88 -25.47
N HIS A 5 -11.01 3.94 -25.36
CA HIS A 5 -11.11 2.82 -24.44
C HIS A 5 -10.50 3.22 -23.09
N ILE A 6 -11.39 3.51 -22.14
CA ILE A 6 -11.09 3.69 -20.72
C ILE A 6 -10.82 2.30 -20.13
N LEU A 7 -9.56 2.02 -19.75
CA LEU A 7 -9.18 0.79 -19.06
C LEU A 7 -9.17 1.06 -17.55
N PHE A 8 -10.23 0.67 -16.87
CA PHE A 8 -10.26 0.59 -15.40
C PHE A 8 -9.28 -0.51 -14.94
N VAL A 9 -8.22 -0.13 -14.24
CA VAL A 9 -7.33 -1.08 -13.57
C VAL A 9 -8.05 -1.64 -12.34
N ILE A 10 -8.64 -2.82 -12.51
CA ILE A 10 -9.14 -3.65 -11.43
C ILE A 10 -7.94 -4.45 -10.88
N VAL A 11 -7.46 -4.07 -9.70
CA VAL A 11 -6.64 -4.98 -8.89
C VAL A 11 -7.60 -5.93 -8.18
N SER A 12 -7.53 -7.20 -8.59
CA SER A 12 -8.12 -8.36 -7.94
C SER A 12 -6.93 -9.20 -7.45
N LEU A 13 -6.68 -9.22 -6.15
CA LEU A 13 -5.70 -10.13 -5.55
C LEU A 13 -6.38 -10.99 -4.49
N PHE A 14 -7.13 -11.98 -4.99
CA PHE A 14 -7.26 -13.31 -4.41
C PHE A 14 -7.53 -14.25 -5.61
N PHE A 15 -6.48 -14.77 -6.24
CA PHE A 15 -6.62 -15.93 -7.12
C PHE A 15 -6.57 -17.18 -6.25
N ALA A 16 -7.71 -17.53 -5.65
CA ALA A 16 -8.12 -18.92 -5.69
C ALA A 16 -8.77 -19.11 -7.06
N CYS A 17 -8.26 -20.03 -7.87
CA CYS A 17 -8.91 -20.42 -9.11
C CYS A 17 -10.21 -21.13 -8.73
N GLU A 18 -11.35 -20.45 -8.78
CA GLU A 18 -12.64 -21.11 -8.64
C GLU A 18 -13.34 -21.08 -10.00
N LYS A 19 -13.24 -22.22 -10.70
CA LYS A 19 -14.21 -22.55 -11.75
C LYS A 19 -15.59 -22.41 -11.13
N LEU A 20 -16.41 -21.51 -11.68
CA LEU A 20 -17.85 -21.59 -11.51
C LEU A 20 -18.28 -23.03 -11.85
N PRO A 21 -19.15 -23.68 -11.06
CA PRO A 21 -19.77 -24.92 -11.49
C PRO A 21 -20.37 -24.69 -12.88
N ILE A 22 -19.89 -25.43 -13.87
CA ILE A 22 -20.46 -25.42 -15.21
C ILE A 22 -21.90 -25.90 -15.04
N PRO A 23 -22.92 -25.12 -15.44
CA PRO A 23 -24.29 -25.58 -15.36
C PRO A 23 -24.45 -26.77 -16.28
N ASP A 24 -24.92 -27.90 -15.75
CA ASP A 24 -25.51 -28.94 -16.60
C ASP A 24 -26.61 -28.27 -17.42
N SER A 25 -26.49 -28.36 -18.74
CA SER A 25 -27.35 -27.68 -19.72
C SER A 25 -28.81 -28.13 -19.71
N ASN A 26 -29.23 -28.90 -18.70
CA ASN A 26 -30.56 -29.49 -18.56
C ASN A 26 -31.42 -28.90 -17.44
N LEU A 27 -30.96 -27.87 -16.72
CA LEU A 27 -31.76 -27.24 -15.65
C LEU A 27 -32.58 -26.05 -16.18
N ALA A 28 -33.64 -26.35 -16.93
CA ALA A 28 -34.71 -25.40 -17.25
C ALA A 28 -35.52 -24.97 -16.00
N SER A 29 -35.23 -25.56 -14.84
CA SER A 29 -35.58 -25.12 -13.49
C SER A 29 -34.39 -25.41 -12.60
N GLY A 30 -33.78 -24.41 -11.97
CA GLY A 30 -32.59 -24.58 -11.13
C GLY A 30 -32.78 -25.72 -10.12
N ASN A 31 -31.75 -26.54 -9.90
CA ASN A 31 -31.82 -27.61 -8.91
C ASN A 31 -31.99 -26.98 -7.52
N PRO A 32 -33.17 -27.10 -6.87
CA PRO A 32 -33.49 -26.39 -5.62
C PRO A 32 -32.70 -26.91 -4.41
N HIS A 33 -31.84 -27.93 -4.59
CA HIS A 33 -31.10 -28.55 -3.50
C HIS A 33 -29.84 -27.76 -3.08
N TYR A 34 -29.26 -26.92 -3.96
CA TYR A 34 -28.08 -26.11 -3.63
C TYR A 34 -28.04 -24.81 -4.45
N GLN A 35 -28.83 -23.82 -4.04
CA GLN A 35 -28.74 -22.48 -4.66
C GLN A 35 -27.54 -21.73 -4.09
N VAL A 36 -26.74 -21.09 -4.95
CA VAL A 36 -25.61 -20.24 -4.49
C VAL A 36 -26.00 -18.77 -4.58
N ALA A 37 -25.72 -18.02 -3.51
CA ALA A 37 -25.87 -16.56 -3.42
C ALA A 37 -24.55 -15.87 -3.09
N PHE A 38 -24.35 -14.66 -3.63
CA PHE A 38 -23.13 -13.89 -3.47
C PHE A 38 -23.39 -12.38 -3.58
N LEU A 39 -22.50 -11.58 -3.00
CA LEU A 39 -22.46 -10.14 -3.21
C LEU A 39 -21.79 -9.85 -4.56
N ASP A 40 -22.43 -9.01 -5.38
CA ASP A 40 -21.88 -8.52 -6.66
C ASP A 40 -20.91 -7.34 -6.42
N SER A 41 -19.93 -7.59 -5.56
CA SER A 41 -18.83 -6.67 -5.27
C SER A 41 -17.54 -7.48 -5.12
N LYS A 42 -16.41 -6.78 -5.11
CA LYS A 42 -15.16 -7.43 -4.74
C LYS A 42 -15.17 -7.76 -3.25
N SER A 43 -14.48 -8.82 -2.87
CA SER A 43 -14.33 -9.22 -1.46
C SER A 43 -13.60 -8.13 -0.66
N VAL A 44 -12.69 -7.39 -1.32
CA VAL A 44 -12.12 -6.12 -0.84
C VAL A 44 -12.25 -5.10 -1.96
N ASP A 45 -12.84 -3.95 -1.68
CA ASP A 45 -13.01 -2.85 -2.63
C ASP A 45 -12.61 -1.51 -2.00
N ASP A 46 -12.22 -0.55 -2.82
CA ASP A 46 -11.80 0.79 -2.36
C ASP A 46 -12.90 1.83 -2.61
N ILE A 47 -13.23 2.62 -1.60
CA ILE A 47 -14.08 3.81 -1.75
C ILE A 47 -13.22 5.05 -1.60
N ARG A 48 -13.11 5.84 -2.66
CA ARG A 48 -12.42 7.13 -2.62
C ARG A 48 -13.30 8.20 -1.97
N VAL A 49 -12.72 8.95 -1.03
CA VAL A 49 -13.41 10.00 -0.28
C VAL A 49 -12.56 11.25 -0.18
N LYS A 50 -13.19 12.40 -0.08
CA LYS A 50 -12.56 13.63 0.39
C LYS A 50 -12.97 13.87 1.83
N ASP A 51 -12.08 14.43 2.64
CA ASP A 51 -12.32 14.54 4.08
C ASP A 51 -13.54 15.40 4.43
N GLU A 52 -13.74 16.49 3.68
CA GLU A 52 -14.83 17.43 3.92
C GLU A 52 -16.15 16.96 3.29
N GLU A 53 -16.11 16.37 2.09
CA GLU A 53 -17.31 16.03 1.33
C GLU A 53 -17.76 14.57 1.44
N GLY A 54 -16.86 13.66 1.84
CA GLY A 54 -17.10 12.21 1.83
C GLY A 54 -16.94 11.59 0.45
N SER A 55 -17.72 10.53 0.16
CA SER A 55 -17.72 9.86 -1.15
C SER A 55 -18.49 10.67 -2.20
N LEU A 56 -17.93 10.81 -3.40
CA LEU A 56 -18.58 11.50 -4.53
C LEU A 56 -19.88 10.84 -5.00
N LYS A 57 -20.00 9.52 -4.80
CA LYS A 57 -21.17 8.73 -5.19
C LYS A 57 -21.43 7.65 -4.15
N ASP A 58 -22.69 7.27 -4.02
CA ASP A 58 -23.08 6.12 -3.21
C ASP A 58 -22.53 4.83 -3.83
N THR A 59 -22.08 3.92 -2.97
CA THR A 59 -21.67 2.56 -3.36
C THR A 59 -22.89 1.65 -3.32
N GLU A 60 -23.32 1.16 -4.48
CA GLU A 60 -24.45 0.23 -4.59
C GLU A 60 -23.99 -1.20 -4.28
N ILE A 61 -24.75 -1.91 -3.44
CA ILE A 61 -24.53 -3.32 -3.10
C ILE A 61 -25.65 -4.14 -3.72
N LYS A 62 -25.29 -5.16 -4.51
CA LYS A 62 -26.25 -6.10 -5.09
C LYS A 62 -26.01 -7.49 -4.55
N VAL A 63 -27.11 -8.20 -4.31
CA VAL A 63 -27.08 -9.65 -4.06
C VAL A 63 -27.45 -10.34 -5.35
N ARG A 64 -26.73 -11.42 -5.66
CA ARG A 64 -26.96 -12.24 -6.84
C ARG A 64 -27.05 -13.69 -6.47
N ILE A 65 -27.75 -14.42 -7.31
CA ILE A 65 -27.91 -15.86 -7.21
C ILE A 65 -27.51 -16.50 -8.54
N ALA A 66 -26.96 -17.72 -8.49
CA ALA A 66 -26.47 -18.42 -9.68
C ALA A 66 -27.60 -18.74 -10.68
N ASN A 67 -28.72 -19.26 -10.17
CA ASN A 67 -29.90 -19.63 -10.96
C ASN A 67 -31.16 -18.88 -10.48
N PRO A 68 -32.12 -18.56 -11.37
CA PRO A 68 -33.42 -18.02 -10.99
C PRO A 68 -34.24 -18.99 -10.15
N MET A 69 -35.02 -18.47 -9.21
CA MET A 69 -35.91 -19.24 -8.33
C MET A 69 -37.39 -19.10 -8.74
N ASP A 70 -38.20 -20.09 -8.39
CA ASP A 70 -39.65 -20.12 -8.65
C ASP A 70 -40.50 -19.36 -7.61
N LYS A 71 -39.82 -18.78 -6.62
CA LYS A 71 -40.37 -17.95 -5.54
C LYS A 71 -39.46 -16.75 -5.28
N ASP A 72 -39.99 -15.76 -4.57
CA ASP A 72 -39.20 -14.66 -4.03
C ASP A 72 -38.19 -15.19 -3.00
N THR A 73 -36.98 -14.61 -3.00
CA THR A 73 -35.94 -14.96 -2.04
C THR A 73 -35.39 -13.71 -1.36
N TYR A 74 -35.02 -13.87 -0.09
CA TYR A 74 -34.62 -12.76 0.78
C TYR A 74 -33.24 -13.01 1.37
N TYR A 75 -32.45 -11.94 1.43
CA TYR A 75 -31.07 -11.96 1.93
C TYR A 75 -30.91 -10.84 2.95
N ARG A 76 -30.44 -11.17 4.14
CA ARG A 76 -30.05 -10.16 5.12
C ARG A 76 -28.68 -9.63 4.73
N VAL A 77 -28.58 -8.33 4.49
CA VAL A 77 -27.31 -7.65 4.27
C VAL A 77 -27.10 -6.67 5.43
N SER A 78 -25.97 -6.77 6.13
CA SER A 78 -25.70 -5.96 7.32
C SER A 78 -24.25 -5.50 7.41
N ILE A 79 -24.03 -4.39 8.10
CA ILE A 79 -22.70 -4.01 8.57
C ILE A 79 -22.25 -5.00 9.65
N ASP A 80 -21.02 -5.51 9.55
CA ASP A 80 -20.47 -6.47 10.51
C ASP A 80 -19.00 -6.15 10.83
N GLU A 81 -18.80 -5.38 11.90
CA GLU A 81 -17.48 -4.93 12.38
C GLU A 81 -16.54 -6.10 12.78
N THR A 82 -17.09 -7.29 13.08
CA THR A 82 -16.26 -8.44 13.50
C THR A 82 -15.45 -9.03 12.34
N LEU A 83 -15.91 -8.84 11.10
CA LEU A 83 -15.20 -9.29 9.91
C LEU A 83 -13.88 -8.54 9.70
N LEU A 84 -13.81 -7.26 10.07
CA LEU A 84 -12.59 -6.47 9.93
C LEU A 84 -11.49 -6.98 10.86
N ALA A 85 -11.82 -7.37 12.09
CA ALA A 85 -10.85 -7.93 13.02
C ALA A 85 -10.19 -9.20 12.48
N LYS A 86 -10.99 -10.10 11.87
CA LYS A 86 -10.47 -11.29 11.20
C LYS A 86 -9.58 -10.92 10.00
N PHE A 87 -10.03 -9.99 9.16
CA PHE A 87 -9.26 -9.54 8.00
C PHE A 87 -7.90 -8.95 8.42
N ASN A 88 -7.89 -8.10 9.44
CA ASN A 88 -6.68 -7.51 10.03
C ASN A 88 -5.70 -8.58 10.47
N GLN A 89 -6.17 -9.58 11.23
CA GLN A 89 -5.36 -10.70 11.69
C GLN A 89 -4.76 -11.50 10.52
N GLU A 90 -5.58 -11.85 9.52
CA GLU A 90 -5.15 -12.67 8.38
C GLU A 90 -4.13 -11.96 7.47
N ASN A 91 -4.21 -10.62 7.37
CA ASN A 91 -3.36 -9.83 6.47
C ASN A 91 -2.21 -9.09 7.17
N GLY A 92 -2.18 -9.12 8.50
CA GLY A 92 -1.20 -8.39 9.32
C GLY A 92 -1.39 -6.87 9.26
N VAL A 93 -2.60 -6.40 9.01
CA VAL A 93 -2.94 -4.97 8.92
C VAL A 93 -3.78 -4.56 10.13
N ASP A 94 -3.94 -3.25 10.32
CA ASP A 94 -4.53 -2.66 11.52
C ASP A 94 -5.60 -1.60 11.17
N TYR A 95 -6.43 -1.91 10.17
CA TYR A 95 -7.52 -1.06 9.73
C TYR A 95 -8.51 -0.82 10.87
N GLN A 96 -9.05 0.39 10.92
CA GLN A 96 -10.07 0.78 11.90
C GLN A 96 -11.46 0.69 11.29
N ASN A 97 -12.45 0.32 12.10
CA ASN A 97 -13.85 0.46 11.68
C ASN A 97 -14.13 1.93 11.39
N LEU A 98 -14.76 2.21 10.26
CA LEU A 98 -15.25 3.55 9.95
C LEU A 98 -16.31 3.94 10.99
N PRO A 99 -16.18 5.09 11.69
CA PRO A 99 -17.15 5.48 12.71
C PRO A 99 -18.56 5.65 12.13
N LYS A 100 -19.59 5.38 12.94
CA LYS A 100 -20.99 5.30 12.51
C LYS A 100 -21.52 6.63 11.98
N GLU A 101 -20.98 7.75 12.48
CA GLU A 101 -21.29 9.08 11.99
C GLU A 101 -20.77 9.35 10.56
N ASN A 102 -19.76 8.60 10.10
CA ASN A 102 -19.08 8.81 8.82
C ASN A 102 -19.68 7.99 7.66
N PHE A 103 -20.71 7.17 7.90
CA PHE A 103 -21.41 6.50 6.81
C PHE A 103 -22.92 6.42 7.04
N GLU A 104 -23.64 6.12 5.98
CA GLU A 104 -25.07 5.82 5.99
C GLU A 104 -25.31 4.65 5.05
N MET A 105 -25.97 3.61 5.54
CA MET A 105 -26.48 2.53 4.71
C MET A 105 -28.00 2.71 4.57
N SER A 106 -28.47 2.67 3.32
CA SER A 106 -29.87 2.90 2.99
C SER A 106 -30.37 1.87 1.98
N TYR A 107 -31.65 1.53 2.09
CA TYR A 107 -32.33 0.63 1.16
C TYR A 107 -33.62 1.27 0.66
N THR A 108 -33.71 1.46 -0.65
CA THR A 108 -34.94 1.84 -1.35
C THR A 108 -35.57 0.58 -1.93
N ASP A 109 -36.73 0.20 -1.44
CA ASP A 109 -37.43 -1.01 -1.89
C ASP A 109 -38.14 -0.82 -3.25
N ILE A 110 -38.82 -1.87 -3.73
CA ILE A 110 -39.57 -1.86 -4.99
C ILE A 110 -40.75 -0.87 -5.00
N ASN A 111 -41.24 -0.47 -3.82
CA ASN A 111 -42.29 0.54 -3.65
C ASN A 111 -41.70 1.95 -3.52
N LYS A 112 -40.39 2.10 -3.75
CA LYS A 112 -39.64 3.36 -3.63
C LYS A 112 -39.62 3.95 -2.22
N VAL A 113 -39.82 3.11 -1.19
CA VAL A 113 -39.69 3.52 0.20
C VAL A 113 -38.22 3.37 0.61
N THR A 114 -37.61 4.47 1.04
CA THR A 114 -36.21 4.48 1.51
C THR A 114 -36.18 4.38 3.03
N LYS A 115 -35.36 3.46 3.53
CA LYS A 115 -35.04 3.31 4.96
C LYS A 115 -33.54 3.42 5.17
N VAL A 116 -33.15 3.96 6.32
CA VAL A 116 -31.75 4.06 6.78
C VAL A 116 -31.55 3.14 7.98
N GLY A 117 -30.42 2.45 8.06
CA GLY A 117 -30.15 1.44 9.08
C GLY A 117 -28.84 0.70 8.82
N SER A 118 -28.53 -0.30 9.64
CA SER A 118 -27.31 -1.11 9.52
C SER A 118 -27.57 -2.54 9.02
N SER A 119 -28.83 -2.90 8.78
CA SER A 119 -29.24 -4.21 8.29
C SER A 119 -30.54 -4.10 7.51
N PHE A 120 -30.59 -4.74 6.34
CA PHE A 120 -31.74 -4.77 5.46
C PHE A 120 -32.01 -6.17 4.94
N GLU A 121 -33.29 -6.48 4.72
CA GLU A 121 -33.71 -7.65 3.95
C GLU A 121 -33.87 -7.26 2.48
N VAL A 122 -33.00 -7.80 1.64
CA VAL A 122 -32.92 -7.54 0.21
C VAL A 122 -33.67 -8.64 -0.54
N LEU A 123 -34.58 -8.24 -1.42
CA LEU A 123 -35.42 -9.13 -2.22
C LEU A 123 -34.76 -9.44 -3.56
N ILE A 124 -34.69 -10.72 -3.94
CA ILE A 124 -34.57 -11.14 -5.34
C ILE A 124 -35.93 -11.71 -5.76
N PRO A 125 -36.67 -11.01 -6.65
CA PRO A 125 -37.98 -11.48 -7.10
C PRO A 125 -37.89 -12.82 -7.83
N LYS A 126 -38.98 -13.58 -7.79
CA LYS A 126 -39.18 -14.79 -8.59
C LYS A 126 -38.73 -14.59 -10.03
N GLY A 127 -37.98 -15.56 -10.55
CA GLY A 127 -37.47 -15.57 -11.93
C GLY A 127 -36.36 -14.56 -12.22
N LYS A 128 -35.87 -13.81 -11.22
CA LYS A 128 -34.71 -12.91 -11.34
C LYS A 128 -33.50 -13.50 -10.62
N ILE A 129 -32.32 -12.96 -10.94
CA ILE A 129 -31.04 -13.40 -10.38
C ILE A 129 -30.25 -12.27 -9.70
N VAL A 130 -30.81 -11.06 -9.67
CA VAL A 130 -30.22 -9.87 -9.04
C VAL A 130 -31.26 -9.24 -8.14
N SER A 131 -30.82 -8.72 -6.99
CA SER A 131 -31.65 -7.98 -6.05
C SER A 131 -32.41 -6.83 -6.71
N ALA A 132 -33.70 -6.73 -6.37
CA ALA A 132 -34.52 -5.57 -6.66
C ALA A 132 -34.32 -4.47 -5.59
N GLY A 133 -34.80 -3.27 -5.88
CA GLY A 133 -34.52 -2.10 -5.07
C GLY A 133 -33.08 -1.62 -5.21
N LYS A 134 -32.68 -0.66 -4.37
CA LYS A 134 -31.34 -0.10 -4.33
C LYS A 134 -30.83 -0.11 -2.89
N LEU A 135 -29.88 -1.00 -2.60
CA LEU A 135 -29.12 -0.98 -1.35
C LEU A 135 -27.84 -0.19 -1.59
N SER A 136 -27.59 0.84 -0.78
CA SER A 136 -26.46 1.74 -0.95
C SER A 136 -25.77 2.09 0.36
N ILE A 137 -24.46 2.34 0.25
CA ILE A 137 -23.63 2.93 1.30
C ILE A 137 -23.12 4.28 0.81
N LYS A 138 -23.40 5.33 1.58
CA LYS A 138 -22.82 6.66 1.39
C LYS A 138 -21.79 6.91 2.47
N ILE A 139 -20.58 7.30 2.07
CA ILE A 139 -19.56 7.79 3.02
C ILE A 139 -19.75 9.30 3.14
N LYS A 140 -19.93 9.76 4.38
CA LYS A 140 -20.07 11.18 4.73
C LYS A 140 -18.67 11.78 4.95
N SER A 141 -18.62 13.04 5.38
CA SER A 141 -17.37 13.69 5.78
C SER A 141 -16.59 12.84 6.78
N MET A 142 -15.26 12.85 6.69
CA MET A 142 -14.35 12.08 7.55
C MET A 142 -14.04 12.87 8.82
N LYS A 143 -15.08 13.28 9.56
CA LYS A 143 -14.98 14.05 10.81
C LYS A 143 -15.52 13.24 11.98
N ASN A 144 -14.88 13.32 13.13
CA ASN A 144 -15.44 12.77 14.35
C ASN A 144 -16.68 13.55 14.81
N ALA A 145 -17.36 13.06 15.84
CA ALA A 145 -18.52 13.72 16.45
C ALA A 145 -18.26 15.18 16.91
N GLN A 146 -17.00 15.56 17.15
CA GLN A 146 -16.59 16.92 17.54
C GLN A 146 -16.25 17.82 16.33
N GLY A 147 -16.36 17.30 15.09
CA GLY A 147 -16.08 18.05 13.87
C GLY A 147 -14.60 18.09 13.47
N ALA A 148 -13.71 17.42 14.19
CA ALA A 148 -12.30 17.31 13.82
C ALA A 148 -12.11 16.23 12.73
N ILE A 149 -11.28 16.51 11.74
CA ILE A 149 -10.93 15.55 10.69
C ILE A 149 -10.27 14.32 11.33
N LEU A 150 -10.72 13.13 10.92
CA LEU A 150 -10.16 11.86 11.38
C LEU A 150 -8.65 11.78 11.03
N PRO A 151 -7.81 11.09 11.81
CA PRO A 151 -6.38 10.96 11.52
C PRO A 151 -6.10 10.39 10.13
N VAL A 152 -5.33 11.11 9.30
CA VAL A 152 -5.03 10.75 7.89
C VAL A 152 -4.24 9.44 7.78
N PHE A 153 -3.44 9.12 8.79
CA PHE A 153 -2.64 7.91 8.84
C PHE A 153 -3.43 6.66 9.25
N ASN A 154 -4.67 6.82 9.72
CA ASN A 154 -5.54 5.69 10.00
C ASN A 154 -6.26 5.26 8.72
N VAL A 155 -6.09 4.01 8.34
CA VAL A 155 -6.89 3.40 7.28
C VAL A 155 -8.19 2.92 7.89
N TYR A 156 -9.31 3.47 7.41
CA TYR A 156 -10.64 3.08 7.83
C TYR A 156 -11.25 2.07 6.85
N ALA A 157 -12.08 1.18 7.33
CA ALA A 157 -12.82 0.24 6.51
C ALA A 157 -14.22 -0.03 7.04
N LEU A 158 -15.09 -0.49 6.15
CA LEU A 158 -16.47 -0.87 6.45
C LEU A 158 -16.75 -2.26 5.88
N SER A 159 -17.11 -3.20 6.74
CA SER A 159 -17.39 -4.58 6.35
C SER A 159 -18.88 -4.85 6.26
N VAL A 160 -19.28 -5.52 5.19
CA VAL A 160 -20.66 -5.94 4.90
C VAL A 160 -20.71 -7.46 4.84
N LYS A 161 -21.75 -8.03 5.46
CA LYS A 161 -22.07 -9.45 5.46
C LYS A 161 -23.42 -9.70 4.81
N MET A 162 -23.52 -10.80 4.06
CA MET A 162 -24.75 -11.28 3.45
C MET A 162 -25.09 -12.68 3.96
N GLU A 163 -26.32 -12.85 4.39
CA GLU A 163 -26.87 -14.10 4.92
C GLU A 163 -28.19 -14.45 4.20
N PRO A 164 -28.25 -15.59 3.50
CA PRO A 164 -29.51 -16.09 2.95
C PRO A 164 -30.51 -16.39 4.05
N LYS A 165 -31.79 -16.06 3.83
CA LYS A 165 -32.88 -16.44 4.76
C LYS A 165 -33.41 -17.85 4.53
N ASP A 166 -33.21 -18.40 3.34
CA ASP A 166 -33.53 -19.79 3.02
C ASP A 166 -32.33 -20.67 3.39
N SER A 167 -32.53 -21.65 4.28
CA SER A 167 -31.49 -22.57 4.73
C SER A 167 -30.95 -23.48 3.62
N LYS A 168 -31.66 -23.59 2.49
CA LYS A 168 -31.21 -24.34 1.29
C LYS A 168 -30.30 -23.51 0.38
N THR A 169 -30.18 -22.21 0.62
CA THR A 169 -29.29 -21.33 -0.14
C THR A 169 -27.93 -21.23 0.55
N ILE A 170 -26.89 -21.57 -0.19
CA ILE A 170 -25.50 -21.46 0.22
C ILE A 170 -24.99 -20.06 -0.12
N ALA A 171 -24.44 -19.36 0.87
CA ALA A 171 -23.67 -18.15 0.64
C ALA A 171 -22.25 -18.54 0.19
N GLN A 172 -21.83 -18.09 -1.00
CA GLN A 172 -20.49 -18.39 -1.51
C GLN A 172 -19.42 -17.86 -0.54
N ALA A 173 -18.48 -18.72 -0.15
CA ALA A 173 -17.62 -18.47 1.02
C ALA A 173 -16.76 -17.20 0.91
N ASP A 174 -16.22 -16.91 -0.28
CA ASP A 174 -15.34 -15.78 -0.58
C ASP A 174 -16.10 -14.51 -1.06
N LYS A 175 -17.42 -14.62 -1.27
CA LYS A 175 -18.30 -13.55 -1.77
C LYS A 175 -19.51 -13.23 -0.90
N LYS A 176 -19.64 -13.87 0.26
CA LYS A 176 -20.70 -13.56 1.24
C LYS A 176 -20.38 -12.34 2.08
N ASN A 177 -19.14 -11.87 2.03
CA ASN A 177 -18.65 -10.70 2.74
C ASN A 177 -17.95 -9.76 1.75
N SER A 178 -18.03 -8.47 2.02
CA SER A 178 -17.26 -7.44 1.31
C SER A 178 -16.66 -6.47 2.32
N LEU A 179 -15.40 -6.11 2.11
CA LEU A 179 -14.71 -5.08 2.88
C LEU A 179 -14.48 -3.85 2.00
N PHE A 180 -15.02 -2.72 2.40
CA PHE A 180 -14.81 -1.44 1.74
C PHE A 180 -13.74 -0.64 2.46
N VAL A 181 -12.54 -0.54 1.90
CA VAL A 181 -11.43 0.25 2.43
C VAL A 181 -11.59 1.71 1.99
N ILE A 182 -11.53 2.63 2.94
CA ILE A 182 -11.73 4.05 2.69
C ILE A 182 -10.40 4.70 2.28
N ARG A 183 -10.31 5.10 1.02
CA ARG A 183 -9.15 5.77 0.43
C ARG A 183 -9.39 7.27 0.42
N ARG A 184 -8.77 7.95 1.38
CA ARG A 184 -8.89 9.39 1.53
C ARG A 184 -8.00 10.09 0.52
N SER A 185 -8.56 11.05 -0.20
CA SER A 185 -7.81 11.98 -1.02
C SER A 185 -7.21 13.05 -0.14
N PHE A 186 -5.93 13.34 -0.33
CA PHE A 186 -5.25 14.43 0.34
C PHE A 186 -4.26 15.10 -0.61
N VAL A 187 -4.12 16.42 -0.46
CA VAL A 187 -3.13 17.21 -1.18
C VAL A 187 -1.91 17.40 -0.30
N THR A 188 -0.73 17.02 -0.79
CA THR A 188 0.51 17.21 -0.03
C THR A 188 1.64 17.73 -0.93
N PRO A 189 2.54 18.59 -0.40
CA PRO A 189 3.79 18.89 -1.09
C PRO A 189 4.61 17.61 -1.27
N VAL A 190 5.36 17.55 -2.37
CA VAL A 190 6.25 16.43 -2.68
C VAL A 190 7.66 16.94 -2.95
N ALA A 191 8.67 16.18 -2.52
CA ALA A 191 10.06 16.53 -2.78
C ALA A 191 10.39 16.38 -4.27
N HIS A 192 10.74 17.48 -4.94
CA HIS A 192 11.30 17.45 -6.29
C HIS A 192 12.82 17.45 -6.22
N TRP A 193 13.43 16.35 -6.61
CA TRP A 193 14.87 16.13 -6.55
C TRP A 193 15.53 16.50 -7.86
N SER A 194 16.60 17.29 -7.78
CA SER A 194 17.47 17.62 -8.91
C SER A 194 18.79 16.83 -8.85
N PRO A 195 19.38 16.47 -10.01
CA PRO A 195 20.66 15.76 -10.07
C PRO A 195 21.75 16.49 -9.28
N SER A 196 22.24 15.87 -8.20
CA SER A 196 23.23 16.52 -7.33
C SER A 196 23.95 15.53 -6.41
N ASP A 197 23.20 14.79 -5.59
CA ASP A 197 23.72 13.74 -4.70
C ASP A 197 22.62 12.75 -4.30
N ALA A 198 22.97 11.71 -3.56
CA ALA A 198 22.04 10.80 -2.90
C ALA A 198 21.64 11.33 -1.51
N PHE A 199 20.48 10.90 -1.00
CA PHE A 199 20.14 10.98 0.42
C PHE A 199 20.83 9.84 1.17
N HIS A 200 21.63 10.15 2.19
CA HIS A 200 22.23 9.15 3.07
C HIS A 200 21.79 9.40 4.52
N ALA A 201 20.92 8.55 5.04
CA ALA A 201 20.55 8.54 6.45
C ALA A 201 21.46 7.58 7.23
N ILE A 202 22.16 8.09 8.24
CA ILE A 202 23.03 7.29 9.10
C ILE A 202 22.50 7.28 10.54
N TYR A 203 22.27 6.11 11.13
CA TYR A 203 21.70 6.05 12.48
C TYR A 203 22.74 6.33 13.57
N GLY A 204 22.29 6.77 14.73
CA GLY A 204 23.04 6.80 16.00
C GLY A 204 24.09 7.91 16.08
N LYS A 205 25.01 7.98 15.12
CA LYS A 205 26.02 9.01 15.01
C LYS A 205 26.43 9.24 13.56
N ASP A 206 26.61 10.50 13.20
CA ASP A 206 27.28 10.87 11.96
C ASP A 206 28.79 10.61 12.08
N THR A 207 29.27 9.62 11.32
CA THR A 207 30.68 9.22 11.30
C THR A 207 31.47 9.90 10.18
N GLY A 208 30.84 10.81 9.43
CA GLY A 208 31.41 11.46 8.27
C GLY A 208 31.75 10.46 7.15
N LYS A 209 32.82 10.77 6.39
CA LYS A 209 33.20 10.07 5.16
C LYS A 209 33.31 8.54 5.35
N GLN A 210 32.72 7.76 4.45
CA GLN A 210 32.90 6.30 4.44
C GLN A 210 34.30 5.95 3.89
N GLU A 211 35.18 5.36 4.71
CA GLU A 211 36.54 4.99 4.30
C GLU A 211 37.10 3.77 5.04
N ALA A 212 37.96 3.03 4.34
CA ALA A 212 38.53 1.77 4.82
C ALA A 212 39.40 1.99 6.06
N GLY A 213 39.31 1.08 7.03
CA GLY A 213 40.07 1.19 8.29
C GLY A 213 39.43 2.08 9.34
N LYS A 214 38.32 2.79 9.03
CA LYS A 214 37.41 3.23 10.10
C LYS A 214 36.96 1.97 10.83
N GLU A 215 37.25 1.93 12.13
CA GLU A 215 36.84 0.85 13.03
C GLU A 215 35.38 0.48 12.74
N LYS A 216 35.05 -0.82 12.86
CA LYS A 216 33.67 -1.24 13.12
C LYS A 216 33.25 -0.57 14.42
N LEU A 217 32.91 0.71 14.35
CA LEU A 217 32.78 1.58 15.51
C LEU A 217 31.53 1.25 16.34
N TYR A 218 30.75 0.24 15.91
CA TYR A 218 29.57 -0.26 16.58
C TYR A 218 29.40 -1.76 16.25
N ASP A 219 28.82 -2.50 17.20
CA ASP A 219 28.05 -3.70 16.87
C ASP A 219 26.83 -3.24 16.06
N ASP A 220 27.06 -2.89 14.78
CA ASP A 220 26.01 -2.41 13.89
C ASP A 220 24.87 -3.42 13.91
N ILE A 221 23.65 -2.89 14.07
CA ILE A 221 22.49 -3.71 14.41
C ILE A 221 22.27 -4.75 13.30
N GLU A 222 22.30 -6.01 13.68
CA GLU A 222 21.96 -7.11 12.80
C GLU A 222 20.47 -7.44 12.88
N ILE A 223 19.80 -7.43 11.73
CA ILE A 223 18.40 -7.86 11.59
C ILE A 223 18.30 -8.98 10.55
N ASN A 224 17.43 -9.95 10.83
CA ASN A 224 17.21 -11.09 9.92
C ASN A 224 16.00 -10.89 9.00
N GLU A 225 15.29 -9.78 9.15
CA GLU A 225 14.20 -9.34 8.29
C GLU A 225 14.13 -7.81 8.22
N TRP A 226 13.67 -7.28 7.09
CA TRP A 226 13.55 -5.84 6.87
C TRP A 226 12.71 -5.52 5.64
N THR A 227 12.33 -4.24 5.52
CA THR A 227 11.74 -3.68 4.31
C THR A 227 12.30 -2.30 4.01
N LEU A 228 12.72 -2.08 2.77
CA LEU A 228 12.92 -0.73 2.20
C LEU A 228 11.67 -0.37 1.41
N GLN A 229 11.00 0.72 1.77
CA GLN A 229 9.76 1.16 1.12
C GLN A 229 9.84 2.64 0.78
N TYR A 230 9.45 3.01 -0.44
CA TYR A 230 9.59 4.37 -0.95
C TYR A 230 8.68 4.58 -2.14
N SER A 231 8.35 5.84 -2.41
CA SER A 231 7.52 6.22 -3.55
C SER A 231 8.20 7.26 -4.39
N PHE A 232 8.12 7.12 -5.72
CA PHE A 232 8.68 8.09 -6.64
C PHE A 232 7.90 8.22 -7.94
N ALA A 233 8.07 9.37 -8.58
CA ALA A 233 7.65 9.62 -9.96
C ALA A 233 8.85 10.20 -10.73
N LEU A 234 9.26 9.53 -11.81
CA LEU A 234 10.44 9.93 -12.58
C LEU A 234 10.12 11.13 -13.47
N THR A 235 10.88 12.23 -13.38
CA THR A 235 10.70 13.32 -14.35
C THR A 235 11.08 12.86 -15.75
N ARG A 236 12.15 12.07 -15.85
CA ARG A 236 12.64 11.46 -17.08
C ARG A 236 13.39 10.17 -16.78
N LEU A 237 13.44 9.27 -17.75
CA LEU A 237 14.31 8.10 -17.69
C LEU A 237 15.73 8.51 -18.05
N LYS A 238 16.70 8.14 -17.20
CA LYS A 238 18.13 8.29 -17.43
C LYS A 238 18.81 6.95 -17.24
N ASP A 239 20.00 6.81 -17.80
CA ASP A 239 20.86 5.67 -17.47
C ASP A 239 21.16 5.68 -15.96
N ASN A 240 20.90 4.56 -15.31
CA ASN A 240 21.31 4.28 -13.94
C ASN A 240 20.74 5.21 -12.85
N TRP A 241 19.42 5.35 -12.77
CA TRP A 241 18.74 6.04 -11.68
C TRP A 241 18.73 5.16 -10.41
N GLY A 242 19.46 5.56 -9.37
CA GLY A 242 19.57 4.79 -8.13
C GLY A 242 18.29 4.83 -7.30
N LEU A 243 17.92 3.72 -6.66
CA LEU A 243 16.81 3.66 -5.71
C LEU A 243 17.35 3.48 -4.27
N MET A 244 16.67 2.72 -3.41
CA MET A 244 17.09 2.52 -2.01
C MET A 244 18.02 1.33 -1.86
N TYR A 245 19.12 1.54 -1.14
CA TYR A 245 20.15 0.54 -0.87
C TYR A 245 20.81 0.77 0.49
N GLU A 246 21.43 -0.28 1.03
CA GLU A 246 22.26 -0.17 2.22
C GLU A 246 23.70 0.18 1.87
N ASN A 247 24.38 0.82 2.82
CA ASN A 247 25.81 1.05 2.75
C ASN A 247 26.44 0.87 4.14
N PRO A 248 27.62 0.25 4.26
CA PRO A 248 28.33 0.19 5.53
C PRO A 248 29.06 1.51 5.83
N ARG A 249 29.41 1.74 7.10
CA ARG A 249 30.13 2.94 7.53
C ARG A 249 31.55 3.05 6.94
N HIS A 250 32.18 1.93 6.62
CA HIS A 250 33.60 1.85 6.27
C HIS A 250 33.89 1.76 4.76
N HIS A 251 32.88 1.70 3.90
CA HIS A 251 33.08 1.84 2.45
C HIS A 251 31.79 2.23 1.72
N THR A 252 31.92 2.86 0.55
CA THR A 252 30.80 3.34 -0.27
C THR A 252 30.16 2.26 -1.16
N ARG A 253 30.70 1.04 -1.16
CA ARG A 253 30.13 -0.07 -1.93
C ARG A 253 28.94 -0.68 -1.19
N SER A 254 27.81 -0.79 -1.88
CA SER A 254 26.64 -1.49 -1.37
C SER A 254 26.76 -3.00 -1.63
N THR A 255 26.14 -3.83 -0.80
CA THR A 255 26.06 -5.28 -1.02
C THR A 255 24.93 -5.60 -2.00
N LEU A 256 23.85 -4.83 -1.93
CA LEU A 256 22.66 -4.92 -2.75
C LEU A 256 22.16 -3.52 -3.13
N TRP A 257 22.12 -3.22 -4.43
CA TRP A 257 21.58 -1.95 -4.90
C TRP A 257 20.68 -2.13 -6.10
N ASN A 258 19.79 -1.18 -6.32
CA ASN A 258 18.75 -1.27 -7.32
C ASN A 258 18.65 0.02 -8.11
N THR A 259 18.35 -0.13 -9.41
CA THR A 259 18.35 0.99 -10.34
C THR A 259 17.24 0.86 -11.37
N VAL A 260 16.83 2.01 -11.91
CA VAL A 260 16.01 2.10 -13.12
C VAL A 260 16.91 2.56 -14.26
N GLN A 261 16.85 1.85 -15.38
CA GLN A 261 17.62 2.16 -16.59
C GLN A 261 16.85 3.09 -17.53
N SER A 262 17.52 3.63 -18.55
CA SER A 262 16.90 4.54 -19.53
C SER A 262 15.74 3.91 -20.32
N ASP A 263 15.71 2.57 -20.44
CA ASP A 263 14.63 1.84 -21.11
C ASP A 263 13.47 1.45 -20.16
N GLY A 264 13.49 1.98 -18.93
CA GLY A 264 12.49 1.74 -17.88
C GLY A 264 12.70 0.44 -17.10
N LYS A 265 13.72 -0.37 -17.43
CA LYS A 265 13.93 -1.64 -16.72
C LYS A 265 14.44 -1.44 -15.31
N PHE A 266 13.88 -2.23 -14.41
CA PHE A 266 14.38 -2.43 -13.06
C PHE A 266 15.56 -3.41 -13.07
N LEU A 267 16.67 -3.03 -12.42
CA LEU A 267 17.78 -3.94 -12.16
C LEU A 267 18.06 -3.98 -10.66
N LEU A 268 18.09 -5.19 -10.08
CA LEU A 268 18.66 -5.44 -8.76
C LEU A 268 20.06 -6.01 -8.94
N ARG A 269 21.05 -5.34 -8.38
CA ARG A 269 22.47 -5.66 -8.56
C ARG A 269 23.11 -6.05 -7.24
N TYR A 270 24.06 -6.96 -7.34
CA TYR A 270 24.75 -7.52 -6.18
C TYR A 270 26.15 -8.01 -6.55
N GLY A 271 27.06 -8.05 -5.57
CA GLY A 271 28.45 -8.49 -5.78
C GLY A 271 29.18 -7.68 -6.85
N ALA A 272 30.07 -8.33 -7.63
CA ALA A 272 30.89 -7.69 -8.67
C ALA A 272 30.13 -7.27 -9.96
N ALA A 273 28.80 -7.04 -9.87
CA ALA A 273 27.85 -6.64 -10.93
C ALA A 273 26.89 -7.73 -11.45
N ALA A 274 26.63 -8.78 -10.67
CA ALA A 274 25.54 -9.71 -10.98
C ALA A 274 24.19 -8.96 -10.95
N THR A 275 23.26 -9.36 -11.82
CA THR A 275 22.01 -8.63 -12.04
C THR A 275 20.81 -9.57 -12.01
N LEU A 276 19.78 -9.19 -11.27
CA LEU A 276 18.46 -9.82 -11.24
C LEU A 276 17.43 -8.85 -11.80
N ASN A 277 16.43 -9.41 -12.46
CA ASN A 277 15.26 -8.70 -12.95
C ASN A 277 14.03 -9.21 -12.20
N PHE A 278 12.91 -8.49 -12.33
CA PHE A 278 11.62 -9.01 -11.94
C PHE A 278 11.34 -10.37 -12.60
N ASN A 279 10.84 -11.32 -11.82
CA ASN A 279 10.76 -12.73 -12.21
C ASN A 279 9.34 -13.31 -12.15
N THR A 280 8.35 -12.52 -11.69
CA THR A 280 6.94 -12.95 -11.71
C THR A 280 6.31 -12.73 -13.08
N ALA A 281 5.16 -13.36 -13.32
CA ALA A 281 4.41 -13.16 -14.57
C ALA A 281 4.00 -11.69 -14.79
N LYS A 282 3.70 -10.96 -13.72
CA LYS A 282 3.40 -9.52 -13.75
C LYS A 282 4.67 -8.68 -13.93
N GLY A 283 5.78 -9.09 -13.32
CA GLY A 283 7.01 -8.31 -13.29
C GLY A 283 7.91 -8.45 -14.51
N LYS A 284 7.96 -9.62 -15.17
CA LYS A 284 8.98 -9.91 -16.22
C LYS A 284 9.06 -8.92 -17.39
N ASN A 285 7.94 -8.27 -17.71
CA ASN A 285 7.82 -7.29 -18.80
C ASN A 285 7.52 -5.87 -18.27
N PHE A 286 7.51 -5.69 -16.96
CA PHE A 286 7.22 -4.40 -16.35
C PHE A 286 8.33 -3.40 -16.66
N LYS A 287 7.94 -2.16 -16.95
CA LYS A 287 8.83 -1.03 -17.15
C LYS A 287 8.30 0.18 -16.40
N PHE A 288 9.20 0.92 -15.78
CA PHE A 288 8.92 2.24 -15.26
C PHE A 288 8.80 3.23 -16.42
N GLU A 289 7.86 4.16 -16.27
CA GLU A 289 7.65 5.25 -17.22
C GLU A 289 7.97 6.59 -16.54
N ALA A 290 8.40 7.56 -17.34
CA ALA A 290 8.53 8.93 -16.88
C ALA A 290 7.14 9.57 -16.67
N ALA A 291 6.98 10.25 -15.55
CA ALA A 291 5.84 11.09 -15.22
C ALA A 291 5.93 12.50 -15.86
N GLY A 292 7.12 12.95 -16.25
CA GLY A 292 7.36 14.32 -16.68
C GLY A 292 7.47 15.30 -15.51
N THR A 293 7.37 16.60 -15.79
CA THR A 293 7.55 17.69 -14.81
C THR A 293 6.29 18.05 -14.02
N ASN A 294 5.19 17.33 -14.20
CA ASN A 294 3.91 17.58 -13.54
C ASN A 294 3.26 16.23 -13.16
N PRO A 295 3.71 15.58 -12.09
CA PRO A 295 3.25 14.24 -11.75
C PRO A 295 1.83 14.28 -11.18
N THR A 296 0.97 13.43 -11.70
CA THR A 296 -0.34 13.07 -11.11
C THR A 296 -0.19 11.77 -10.31
N ALA A 297 -1.10 11.50 -9.35
CA ALA A 297 -0.99 10.36 -8.45
C ALA A 297 -0.84 9.00 -9.17
N GLU A 298 -1.48 8.82 -10.33
CA GLU A 298 -1.38 7.59 -11.12
C GLU A 298 -0.01 7.35 -11.77
N LYS A 299 0.85 8.37 -11.80
CA LYS A 299 2.22 8.27 -12.34
C LYS A 299 3.26 7.92 -11.27
N TRP A 300 2.84 7.78 -10.02
CA TRP A 300 3.72 7.37 -8.93
C TRP A 300 3.86 5.85 -8.87
N TYR A 301 5.09 5.42 -8.56
CA TYR A 301 5.41 4.05 -8.24
C TYR A 301 5.73 3.95 -6.75
N HIS A 302 5.08 3.00 -6.08
CA HIS A 302 5.34 2.66 -4.70
C HIS A 302 6.09 1.34 -4.67
N VAL A 303 7.34 1.38 -4.23
CA VAL A 303 8.23 0.22 -4.22
C VAL A 303 8.40 -0.25 -2.80
N ALA A 304 8.27 -1.55 -2.59
CA ALA A 304 8.69 -2.20 -1.35
C ALA A 304 9.60 -3.38 -1.67
N MET A 305 10.75 -3.45 -1.03
CA MET A 305 11.67 -4.57 -1.09
C MET A 305 11.76 -5.19 0.29
N THR A 306 11.26 -6.41 0.43
CA THR A 306 11.18 -7.12 1.71
C THR A 306 12.17 -8.27 1.72
N TYR A 307 12.88 -8.44 2.82
CA TYR A 307 13.82 -9.53 3.02
C TYR A 307 13.48 -10.26 4.30
N LYS A 308 13.50 -11.59 4.29
CA LYS A 308 13.30 -12.41 5.47
C LYS A 308 14.14 -13.67 5.44
N THR A 309 14.76 -13.99 6.56
CA THR A 309 15.41 -15.29 6.75
C THR A 309 14.38 -16.29 7.26
N ILE A 310 14.17 -17.40 6.53
CA ILE A 310 13.26 -18.50 6.87
C ILE A 310 14.10 -19.77 6.91
N ASP A 311 14.13 -20.46 8.06
CA ASP A 311 14.92 -21.68 8.27
C ASP A 311 16.39 -21.52 7.84
N GLY A 312 17.00 -20.39 8.21
CA GLY A 312 18.39 -20.05 7.88
C GLY A 312 18.63 -19.61 6.44
N ARG A 313 17.60 -19.56 5.58
CA ARG A 313 17.72 -19.15 4.17
C ARG A 313 17.12 -17.76 3.94
N PRO A 314 17.84 -16.84 3.29
CA PRO A 314 17.32 -15.52 3.02
C PRO A 314 16.41 -15.53 1.79
N PHE A 315 15.28 -14.84 1.87
CA PHE A 315 14.33 -14.65 0.78
C PHE A 315 14.11 -13.17 0.54
N LEU A 316 14.03 -12.78 -0.73
CA LEU A 316 13.78 -11.42 -1.15
C LEU A 316 12.49 -11.38 -1.98
N LYS A 317 11.62 -10.42 -1.67
CA LYS A 317 10.45 -10.09 -2.48
C LYS A 317 10.46 -8.62 -2.82
N MET A 318 9.95 -8.28 -4.00
CA MET A 318 9.76 -6.89 -4.41
C MET A 318 8.36 -6.68 -4.92
N TYR A 319 7.80 -5.53 -4.55
CA TYR A 319 6.45 -5.13 -4.89
C TYR A 319 6.47 -3.75 -5.55
N ILE A 320 5.63 -3.58 -6.58
CA ILE A 320 5.38 -2.29 -7.21
C ILE A 320 3.88 -2.03 -7.15
N ASN A 321 3.46 -0.94 -6.52
CA ASN A 321 2.05 -0.59 -6.30
C ASN A 321 1.28 -1.75 -5.62
N GLY A 322 1.93 -2.44 -4.68
CA GLY A 322 1.37 -3.59 -3.97
C GLY A 322 1.40 -4.92 -4.72
N GLU A 323 1.74 -4.93 -6.01
CA GLU A 323 1.81 -6.14 -6.83
C GLU A 323 3.18 -6.82 -6.69
N LEU A 324 3.20 -8.14 -6.49
CA LEU A 324 4.44 -8.93 -6.36
C LEU A 324 5.15 -9.05 -7.73
N MET A 325 6.32 -8.42 -7.83
CA MET A 325 7.13 -8.35 -9.06
C MET A 325 8.36 -9.27 -9.03
N PHE A 326 8.88 -9.55 -7.83
CA PHE A 326 10.02 -10.43 -7.61
C PHE A 326 9.77 -11.34 -6.41
N ASP A 327 10.08 -12.63 -6.55
CA ASP A 327 10.04 -13.61 -5.46
C ASP A 327 11.13 -14.67 -5.68
N SER A 328 12.15 -14.69 -4.82
CA SER A 328 13.26 -15.64 -4.93
C SER A 328 14.02 -15.76 -3.61
N PRO A 329 14.72 -16.89 -3.37
CA PRO A 329 15.85 -16.88 -2.46
C PRO A 329 16.78 -15.69 -2.78
N SER A 330 17.20 -14.97 -1.74
CA SER A 330 18.17 -13.90 -1.87
C SER A 330 19.53 -14.50 -2.18
N PRO A 331 20.28 -13.96 -3.16
CA PRO A 331 21.63 -14.44 -3.47
C PRO A 331 22.64 -14.05 -2.38
N LEU A 332 22.28 -13.15 -1.46
CA LEU A 332 23.16 -12.61 -0.43
C LEU A 332 22.47 -12.52 0.93
N ILE A 333 23.30 -12.46 1.97
CA ILE A 333 22.89 -12.12 3.33
C ILE A 333 23.04 -10.62 3.51
N VAL A 334 21.94 -9.92 3.79
CA VAL A 334 21.92 -8.48 4.05
C VAL A 334 21.26 -8.27 5.41
N LYS A 335 22.07 -7.92 6.41
CA LYS A 335 21.63 -7.85 7.82
C LYS A 335 21.90 -6.53 8.50
N GLN A 336 22.68 -5.64 7.89
CA GLN A 336 23.16 -4.41 8.53
C GLN A 336 22.79 -3.20 7.67
N PHE A 337 22.18 -2.20 8.31
CA PHE A 337 21.74 -0.94 7.67
C PHE A 337 22.29 0.30 8.41
N PRO A 338 23.61 0.45 8.58
CA PRO A 338 24.16 1.65 9.20
C PRO A 338 23.86 2.91 8.40
N LEU A 339 23.86 2.80 7.07
CA LEU A 339 23.33 3.82 6.19
C LEU A 339 22.18 3.27 5.35
N VAL A 340 21.06 3.99 5.37
CA VAL A 340 19.98 3.84 4.41
C VAL A 340 20.15 4.94 3.36
N CYS A 341 20.48 4.55 2.14
CA CYS A 341 20.72 5.46 1.04
C CYS A 341 19.54 5.46 0.07
N PHE A 342 19.28 6.61 -0.56
CA PHE A 342 18.30 6.72 -1.64
C PHE A 342 18.78 7.66 -2.73
N GLY A 343 18.68 7.21 -3.99
CA GLY A 343 19.12 7.99 -5.13
C GLY A 343 20.63 7.94 -5.36
N ASN A 344 21.06 8.70 -6.36
CA ASN A 344 22.45 8.96 -6.72
C ASN A 344 22.57 10.32 -7.40
N GLY A 345 23.77 10.70 -7.85
CA GLY A 345 23.98 12.00 -8.51
C GLY A 345 23.21 12.19 -9.83
N ALA A 346 22.62 11.14 -10.40
CA ALA A 346 21.77 11.21 -11.60
C ALA A 346 20.27 11.30 -11.27
N THR A 347 19.89 11.15 -9.99
CA THR A 347 18.50 11.12 -9.55
C THR A 347 17.80 12.44 -9.82
N GLU A 348 16.75 12.36 -10.63
CA GLU A 348 15.82 13.44 -10.97
C GLU A 348 14.39 12.91 -10.96
N GLY A 349 13.51 13.53 -10.20
CA GLY A 349 12.14 13.05 -10.02
C GLY A 349 11.53 13.55 -8.73
N TYR A 350 10.30 13.11 -8.50
CA TYR A 350 9.56 13.39 -7.28
C TYR A 350 9.65 12.20 -6.35
N VAL A 351 9.78 12.47 -5.05
CA VAL A 351 10.02 11.46 -4.01
C VAL A 351 9.08 11.71 -2.84
N ARG A 352 8.54 10.63 -2.27
CA ARG A 352 7.83 10.68 -0.99
C ARG A 352 7.87 9.35 -0.26
N GLU A 353 7.50 9.37 1.02
CA GLU A 353 7.24 8.18 1.83
C GLU A 353 8.43 7.21 1.91
N LEU A 354 9.65 7.72 2.12
CA LEU A 354 10.81 6.86 2.36
C LEU A 354 10.70 6.25 3.75
N ARG A 355 10.78 4.92 3.82
CA ARG A 355 10.64 4.15 5.05
C ARG A 355 11.62 3.00 5.09
N PHE A 356 12.17 2.77 6.27
CA PHE A 356 12.93 1.58 6.59
C PHE A 356 12.28 0.87 7.77
N TRP A 357 12.10 -0.43 7.59
CA TRP A 357 11.43 -1.31 8.54
C TRP A 357 12.39 -2.40 9.01
N SER A 358 12.40 -2.69 10.31
CA SER A 358 13.09 -3.86 10.88
C SER A 358 12.26 -5.15 10.85
N LYS A 359 11.27 -5.18 9.95
CA LYS A 359 10.35 -6.28 9.65
C LYS A 359 10.21 -6.48 8.15
N ALA A 360 10.02 -7.73 7.73
CA ALA A 360 9.54 -8.02 6.38
C ALA A 360 8.03 -7.79 6.31
N LEU A 361 7.60 -6.74 5.61
CA LEU A 361 6.18 -6.49 5.44
C LEU A 361 5.51 -7.59 4.59
N THR A 362 4.30 -7.98 4.96
CA THR A 362 3.45 -8.83 4.10
C THR A 362 2.98 -8.02 2.88
N GLN A 363 2.53 -8.69 1.81
CA GLN A 363 1.95 -7.98 0.67
C GLN A 363 0.73 -7.13 1.07
N GLY A 364 -0.09 -7.62 2.01
CA GLY A 364 -1.21 -6.86 2.58
C GLY A 364 -0.76 -5.57 3.27
N GLN A 365 0.30 -5.63 4.08
CA GLN A 365 0.91 -4.45 4.69
C GLN A 365 1.51 -3.50 3.66
N VAL A 366 2.17 -4.01 2.62
CA VAL A 366 2.70 -3.17 1.52
C VAL A 366 1.58 -2.37 0.84
N ILE A 367 0.43 -3.02 0.57
CA ILE A 367 -0.76 -2.36 0.00
C ILE A 367 -1.38 -1.36 0.98
N ALA A 368 -1.52 -1.75 2.25
CA ALA A 368 -2.09 -0.91 3.30
C ALA A 368 -1.31 0.39 3.47
N TYR A 369 0.02 0.29 3.49
CA TYR A 369 0.91 1.39 3.82
C TYR A 369 1.36 2.19 2.60
N GLN A 370 0.86 1.89 1.41
CA GLN A 370 1.32 2.47 0.15
C GLN A 370 1.42 4.01 0.16
N TYR A 371 0.39 4.69 0.68
CA TYR A 371 0.29 6.16 0.65
C TYR A 371 0.59 6.84 1.98
N SER A 372 0.40 6.15 3.11
CA SER A 372 0.62 6.66 4.45
C SER A 372 0.71 5.49 5.42
N VAL A 373 1.27 5.72 6.61
CA VAL A 373 1.31 4.72 7.67
C VAL A 373 1.26 5.40 9.03
N LYS A 374 0.70 4.73 10.04
CA LYS A 374 0.76 5.22 11.41
C LYS A 374 2.21 5.28 11.87
N THR A 375 2.58 6.36 12.53
CA THR A 375 3.96 6.63 12.92
C THR A 375 4.48 5.67 13.99
N ASP A 376 3.57 5.13 14.82
CA ASP A 376 3.85 4.18 15.89
C ASP A 376 3.83 2.71 15.45
N THR A 377 3.69 2.43 14.14
CA THR A 377 3.62 1.06 13.62
C THR A 377 4.88 0.26 13.98
N ASP A 378 4.67 -0.92 14.56
CA ASP A 378 5.75 -1.79 15.03
C ASP A 378 6.73 -2.17 13.91
N GLY A 379 8.02 -2.00 14.19
CA GLY A 379 9.11 -2.23 13.25
C GLY A 379 9.36 -1.09 12.25
N LEU A 380 8.63 0.03 12.30
CA LEU A 380 9.00 1.24 11.56
C LEU A 380 10.20 1.90 12.27
N GLU A 381 11.35 1.97 11.62
CA GLU A 381 12.59 2.46 12.25
C GLU A 381 12.92 3.88 11.80
N LEU A 382 12.76 4.14 10.50
CA LEU A 382 12.94 5.44 9.87
C LEU A 382 11.75 5.72 8.97
N TYR A 383 11.14 6.89 9.12
CA TYR A 383 10.09 7.39 8.24
C TYR A 383 10.37 8.84 7.88
N VAL A 384 10.60 9.08 6.59
CA VAL A 384 10.78 10.41 6.00
C VAL A 384 9.68 10.64 4.98
N PRO A 385 8.61 11.40 5.33
CA PRO A 385 7.50 11.66 4.42
C PRO A 385 7.93 12.40 3.14
N PHE A 386 8.97 13.24 3.21
CA PHE A 386 9.45 14.09 2.11
C PHE A 386 8.37 15.03 1.56
N ASN A 387 7.61 15.64 2.47
CA ASN A 387 6.70 16.75 2.21
C ASN A 387 7.26 18.11 2.68
N GLU A 388 8.44 18.10 3.31
CA GLU A 388 9.21 19.26 3.74
C GLU A 388 10.70 18.88 3.85
N ILE A 389 11.56 19.87 4.16
CA ILE A 389 12.98 19.62 4.46
C ILE A 389 13.06 18.61 5.62
N PRO A 390 13.67 17.43 5.39
CA PRO A 390 13.54 16.27 6.29
C PRO A 390 14.57 16.28 7.42
N TYR A 391 15.25 17.39 7.66
CA TYR A 391 16.24 17.51 8.72
C TYR A 391 16.14 18.86 9.42
N GLU A 392 16.74 18.93 10.59
CA GLU A 392 17.01 20.14 11.35
C GLU A 392 18.50 20.25 11.64
N GLU A 393 18.99 21.47 11.79
CA GLU A 393 20.38 21.73 12.16
C GLU A 393 20.48 21.87 13.68
N VAL A 394 21.32 21.06 14.30
CA VAL A 394 21.50 20.95 15.76
C VAL A 394 22.98 21.13 16.08
N GLU A 395 23.29 21.84 17.15
CA GLU A 395 24.66 21.91 17.67
C GLU A 395 24.93 20.70 18.58
N GLU A 396 25.88 19.84 18.19
CA GLU A 396 26.37 18.71 18.98
C GLU A 396 27.91 18.76 19.01
N ASP A 397 28.51 18.66 20.20
CA ASP A 397 29.97 18.72 20.41
C ASP A 397 30.66 19.93 19.74
N GLY A 398 30.00 21.10 19.77
CA GLY A 398 30.50 22.35 19.16
C GLY A 398 30.49 22.36 17.64
N LYS A 399 29.71 21.48 17.00
CA LYS A 399 29.53 21.41 15.55
C LYS A 399 28.05 21.38 15.18
N ILE A 400 27.70 22.06 14.08
CA ILE A 400 26.37 21.94 13.50
C ILE A 400 26.27 20.64 12.72
N VAL A 401 25.36 19.77 13.14
CA VAL A 401 25.00 18.50 12.48
C VAL A 401 23.57 18.56 11.96
N ARG A 402 23.26 17.76 10.93
CA ARG A 402 21.90 17.66 10.37
C ARG A 402 21.21 16.40 10.85
N VAL A 403 20.28 16.57 11.80
CA VAL A 403 19.48 15.49 12.37
C VAL A 403 18.23 15.31 11.53
N ILE A 404 17.94 14.09 11.09
CA ILE A 404 16.74 13.76 10.33
C ILE A 404 15.53 13.84 11.25
N LYS A 405 14.49 14.54 10.79
CA LYS A 405 13.15 14.56 11.39
C LYS A 405 12.46 13.22 11.14
N ASN A 406 12.82 12.22 11.93
CA ASN A 406 12.23 10.89 11.83
C ASN A 406 10.77 10.94 12.28
N ALA A 407 9.83 10.76 11.35
CA ALA A 407 8.40 10.79 11.66
C ALA A 407 7.94 9.52 12.41
N SER A 408 8.76 8.48 12.49
CA SER A 408 8.41 7.26 13.23
C SER A 408 8.43 7.50 14.74
N THR A 409 7.35 7.13 15.41
CA THR A 409 7.17 7.11 16.86
C THR A 409 7.02 5.68 17.38
N ASN A 410 7.51 4.68 16.66
CA ASN A 410 7.46 3.27 17.05
C ASN A 410 8.08 3.09 18.45
N PRO A 411 7.34 2.57 19.45
CA PRO A 411 7.85 2.41 20.80
C PRO A 411 8.89 1.28 20.92
N ASN A 412 8.95 0.36 19.95
CA ASN A 412 9.81 -0.82 19.97
C ASN A 412 10.92 -0.74 18.91
N LYS A 413 11.47 0.45 18.64
CA LYS A 413 12.56 0.61 17.66
C LYS A 413 13.74 -0.29 18.02
N LYS A 414 14.27 -1.00 17.02
CA LYS A 414 15.54 -1.73 17.15
C LYS A 414 16.73 -0.79 16.94
N TYR A 415 16.51 0.31 16.22
CA TYR A 415 17.53 1.30 15.88
C TYR A 415 17.49 2.50 16.83
N PRO A 416 18.60 3.25 16.98
CA PRO A 416 18.58 4.50 17.72
C PRO A 416 17.56 5.49 17.16
N GLU A 417 17.02 6.33 18.03
CA GLU A 417 16.02 7.34 17.64
C GLU A 417 16.57 8.33 16.62
N LYS A 418 17.81 8.81 16.85
CA LYS A 418 18.46 9.81 16.01
C LYS A 418 19.06 9.17 14.77
N TRP A 419 18.73 9.79 13.64
CA TRP A 419 19.37 9.57 12.35
C TRP A 419 19.93 10.90 11.86
N TYR A 420 21.04 10.86 11.14
CA TYR A 420 21.74 12.05 10.65
C TYR A 420 21.83 12.01 9.13
N ILE A 421 21.91 13.18 8.51
CA ILE A 421 22.35 13.29 7.11
C ILE A 421 23.86 13.09 7.10
N ASN A 422 24.33 11.95 6.57
CA ASN A 422 25.77 11.65 6.53
C ASN A 422 26.56 12.73 5.77
N HIS A 423 27.81 13.00 6.15
CA HIS A 423 28.66 13.97 5.47
C HIS A 423 29.99 13.40 4.97
N ASN A 424 30.62 14.10 4.02
CA ASN A 424 32.00 13.87 3.59
C ASN A 424 32.75 15.21 3.61
N GLY A 425 33.60 15.42 4.62
CA GLY A 425 34.16 16.74 4.90
C GLY A 425 33.05 17.72 5.22
N SER A 426 33.01 18.87 4.54
CA SER A 426 31.94 19.88 4.68
C SER A 426 30.67 19.56 3.87
N LYS A 427 30.69 18.54 3.00
CA LYS A 427 29.58 18.24 2.10
C LYS A 427 28.62 17.21 2.72
N TYR A 428 27.39 17.61 2.97
CA TYR A 428 26.31 16.69 3.32
C TYR A 428 25.86 15.86 2.10
N ARG A 429 25.57 14.57 2.35
CA ARG A 429 25.03 13.63 1.36
C ARG A 429 23.51 13.77 1.31
N PHE A 430 23.09 14.85 0.67
CA PHE A 430 21.70 15.22 0.48
C PHE A 430 21.51 15.86 -0.90
N PRO A 431 20.45 15.52 -1.65
CA PRO A 431 20.18 16.12 -2.94
C PRO A 431 19.71 17.58 -2.79
N ASN A 432 19.86 18.35 -3.87
CA ASN A 432 19.10 19.57 -4.07
C ASN A 432 17.62 19.22 -4.22
N VAL A 433 16.79 19.81 -3.36
CA VAL A 433 15.36 19.51 -3.28
C VAL A 433 14.56 20.80 -3.11
N ASP A 434 13.39 20.86 -3.76
CA ASP A 434 12.35 21.83 -3.49
C ASP A 434 11.00 21.14 -3.24
N PHE A 435 10.04 21.86 -2.65
CA PHE A 435 8.72 21.35 -2.28
C PHE A 435 7.58 22.19 -2.90
N ASN A 436 7.84 22.79 -4.05
CA ASN A 436 6.89 23.72 -4.68
C ASN A 436 5.70 23.00 -5.35
N THR A 437 5.86 21.71 -5.67
CA THR A 437 4.81 20.89 -6.28
C THR A 437 3.93 20.24 -5.22
N LYS A 438 2.61 20.34 -5.39
CA LYS A 438 1.61 19.63 -4.59
C LYS A 438 0.85 18.64 -5.47
N VAL A 439 0.58 17.45 -4.94
CA VAL A 439 -0.14 16.38 -5.64
C VAL A 439 -1.32 15.93 -4.77
N GLU A 440 -2.48 15.72 -5.38
CA GLU A 440 -3.64 15.05 -4.78
C GLU A 440 -3.47 13.54 -4.99
N PHE A 441 -3.38 12.76 -3.90
CA PHE A 441 -3.17 11.31 -3.92
C PHE A 441 -4.44 10.49 -3.74
#